data_AF-A0A972KRA5-F1
#
_entry.id   AF-A0A972KRA5-F1
#
_cell.length_a   1.000
_cell.length_b   1.000
_cell.length_c   1.000
_cell.angle_alpha   90.00
_cell.angle_beta   90.00
_cell.angle_gamma   90.00
#
_symmetry.space_group_name_H-M   'P 1'
#
loop_
_entity.id
_entity.type
_entity.pdbx_description
1 polymer ?
#
loop_
_entity_poly.entity_id
_entity_poly.type
_entity_poly.pdbx_seq_one_letter_code
_entity_poly.pdbx_strand_id
1 'polypeptide(L)' 'MPQREIAGAMIDFDDEGFMTDHTQWNEDIARALAKEEGIEELTDRHMAVINFM' A
#
# COMPACT_ATOMS: atom_id res chain seq x y z
N MET A 1 13.34 -7.66 6.55
CA MET A 1 12.84 -6.73 5.51
C MET A 1 12.63 -7.50 4.22
N PRO A 2 11.52 -8.25 4.10
CA PRO A 2 11.09 -8.78 2.81
C PRO A 2 10.75 -7.63 1.84
N GLN A 3 11.17 -7.76 0.58
CA GLN A 3 10.81 -6.83 -0.49
C GLN A 3 9.81 -7.52 -1.44
N ARG A 4 8.75 -6.81 -1.84
CA ARG A 4 7.73 -7.32 -2.77
C ARG A 4 7.49 -6.32 -3.90
N GLU A 5 7.21 -6.84 -5.09
CA GLU A 5 6.80 -6.01 -6.21
C GLU A 5 5.31 -5.67 -6.09
N ILE A 6 4.98 -4.39 -5.91
CA ILE A 6 3.62 -3.88 -5.83
C ILE A 6 3.48 -2.76 -6.87
N ALA A 7 2.47 -2.87 -7.74
CA ALA A 7 2.22 -1.90 -8.82
C ALA A 7 3.46 -1.57 -9.69
N GLY A 8 4.36 -2.55 -9.89
CA GLY A 8 5.60 -2.38 -10.66
C GLY A 8 6.74 -1.65 -9.91
N ALA A 9 6.57 -1.40 -8.61
CA ALA A 9 7.59 -0.85 -7.73
C ALA A 9 8.00 -1.89 -6.68
N MET A 10 9.29 -1.91 -6.31
CA MET A 10 9.79 -2.78 -5.25
C MET A 10 9.61 -2.08 -3.89
N ILE A 11 8.81 -2.68 -3.02
CA ILE A 11 8.40 -2.10 -1.73
C ILE A 11 8.97 -2.94 -0.58
N ASP A 12 9.56 -2.25 0.39
CA ASP A 12 10.12 -2.85 1.59
C ASP A 12 9.07 -3.00 2.69
N PHE A 13 8.93 -4.23 3.17
CA PHE A 13 8.02 -4.58 4.26
C PHE A 13 8.82 -5.06 5.48
N ASP A 14 8.20 -4.97 6.65
CA ASP A 14 8.65 -5.68 7.84
C ASP A 14 8.06 -7.10 7.90
N ASP A 15 8.35 -7.81 8.99
CA ASP A 15 7.89 -9.19 9.18
C ASP A 15 6.39 -9.26 9.54
N GLU A 16 5.76 -8.12 9.83
CA GLU A 16 4.32 -7.99 10.11
C GLU A 16 3.52 -7.57 8.85
N GLY A 17 4.21 -7.20 7.77
CA GLY A 17 3.60 -6.81 6.50
C GLY A 17 3.32 -5.31 6.36
N PHE A 18 3.91 -4.46 7.21
CA PHE A 18 3.83 -3.00 7.07
C PHE A 18 4.98 -2.47 6.22
N MET A 19 4.70 -1.42 5.45
CA MET A 19 5.73 -0.72 4.69
C MET A 19 6.73 -0.06 5.65
N THR A 20 8.01 -0.33 5.46
CA THR A 20 9.06 0.26 6.32
C THR A 20 9.53 1.63 5.83
N ASP A 21 9.30 1.95 4.56
CA ASP A 21 9.66 3.23 3.95
C ASP A 21 8.42 3.93 3.37
N HIS A 22 7.98 4.97 4.07
CA HIS A 22 6.86 5.82 3.64
C HIS A 22 7.09 6.54 2.31
N THR A 23 8.34 6.76 1.89
CA THR A 23 8.64 7.45 0.62
C THR A 23 8.35 6.56 -0.59
N GLN A 24 8.28 5.25 -0.38
CA GLN A 24 7.87 4.30 -1.40
C GLN A 24 6.36 4.32 -1.63
N TRP A 25 5.56 4.91 -0.72
CA TRP A 25 4.11 4.93 -0.83
C TRP A 25 3.60 5.87 -1.93
N ASN A 26 2.57 5.42 -2.65
CA ASN A 26 1.76 6.23 -3.54
C ASN A 26 0.35 5.62 -3.68
N GLU A 27 -0.57 6.34 -4.33
CA GLU A 27 -1.95 5.88 -4.49
C GLU A 27 -2.08 4.57 -5.27
N ASP A 28 -1.20 4.30 -6.24
CA ASP A 28 -1.24 3.07 -7.03
C ASP A 28 -0.86 1.85 -6.17
N ILE A 29 0.13 2.01 -5.29
CA ILE A 29 0.53 1.01 -4.31
C ILE A 29 -0.61 0.75 -3.32
N ALA A 30 -1.23 1.81 -2.80
CA ALA A 30 -2.37 1.68 -1.89
C ALA A 30 -3.50 0.88 -2.56
N ARG A 31 -3.82 1.17 -3.83
CA ARG A 31 -4.86 0.46 -4.60
C ARG A 31 -4.47 -0.99 -4.89
N ALA A 32 -3.20 -1.27 -5.16
CA ALA A 32 -2.71 -2.63 -5.39
C ALA A 32 -2.79 -3.46 -4.10
N LEU A 33 -2.33 -2.93 -2.97
CA LEU A 33 -2.43 -3.58 -1.67
C LEU A 33 -3.88 -3.81 -1.26
N ALA A 34 -4.77 -2.83 -1.49
CA ALA A 34 -6.20 -2.97 -1.21
C ALA A 34 -6.78 -4.19 -1.95
N LYS A 35 -6.43 -4.39 -3.23
CA LYS A 35 -6.89 -5.55 -4.00
C LYS A 35 -6.37 -6.88 -3.45
N GLU A 36 -5.13 -6.94 -2.98
CA GLU A 36 -4.56 -8.13 -2.33
C GLU A 36 -5.32 -8.49 -1.05
N GLU A 37 -5.75 -7.48 -0.28
CA GLU A 37 -6.55 -7.64 0.94
C GLU A 37 -8.05 -7.87 0.67
N GLY A 38 -8.44 -8.07 -0.60
CA GLY A 38 -9.82 -8.34 -1.01
C GLY A 38 -10.71 -7.09 -1.10
N ILE A 39 -10.13 -5.89 -1.08
CA ILE A 39 -10.83 -4.63 -1.31
C ILE A 39 -10.69 -4.27 -2.80
N GLU A 40 -11.76 -4.47 -3.56
CA GLU A 40 -11.74 -4.23 -5.03
C GLU A 40 -11.41 -2.77 -5.39
N GLU A 41 -11.89 -1.80 -4.59
CA GLU A 41 -11.72 -0.38 -4.84
C GLU A 41 -11.53 0.45 -3.56
N LEU A 42 -10.50 1.30 -3.56
CA LEU A 42 -10.35 2.38 -2.60
C LEU A 42 -11.23 3.56 -3.01
N THR A 43 -12.37 3.70 -2.32
CA THR A 43 -13.26 4.86 -2.44
C THR A 43 -12.60 6.14 -1.91
N ASP A 44 -13.17 7.30 -2.26
CA ASP A 44 -12.74 8.61 -1.75
C ASP A 44 -12.72 8.65 -0.22
N ARG A 45 -13.65 7.95 0.44
CA ARG A 45 -13.68 7.86 1.91
C ARG A 45 -12.50 7.07 2.46
N HIS A 46 -12.08 5.99 1.79
CA HIS A 46 -10.89 5.23 2.18
C HIS A 46 -9.64 6.10 1.99
N MET A 47 -9.53 6.76 0.83
CA MET A 47 -8.39 7.64 0.53
C MET A 47 -8.29 8.84 1.48
N ALA A 48 -9.42 9.41 1.91
CA ALA A 48 -9.42 10.50 2.89
C ALA A 48 -8.79 10.09 4.23
N VAL A 49 -9.00 8.85 4.67
CA VAL A 49 -8.38 8.32 5.90
C VAL A 49 -6.90 8.01 5.67
N ILE A 50 -6.57 7.38 4.55
CA ILE A 50 -5.18 7.01 4.20
C ILE A 50 -4.30 8.26 4.10
N ASN A 51 -4.77 9.30 3.42
CA ASN A 51 -4.05 10.57 3.24
C ASN A 51 -3.98 11.43 4.52
N PHE A 52 -4.75 11.09 5.56
CA PHE A 52 -4.71 11.80 6.83
C PHE A 52 -3.64 11.25 7.79
N MET A 53 -3.23 9.99 7.61
CA MET A 53 -2.20 9.33 8.42
C MET A 53 -0.81 9.83 8.06
#